data_AF-A0A1Q3JRX4-F1
#
_entry.id   AF-A0A1Q3JRX4-F1
#
_cell.length_a   1.000
_cell.length_b   1.000
_cell.length_c   1.000
_cell.angle_alpha   90.00
_cell.angle_beta   90.00
_cell.angle_gamma   90.00
#
_symmetry.space_group_name_H-M   'P 1'
#
loop_
_entity.id
_entity.type
_entity.pdbx_description
1 polymer ?
#
loop_
_entity_poly.entity_id
_entity_poly.type
_entity_poly.pdbx_seq_one_letter_code
_entity_poly.pdbx_strand_id
1 'polypeptide(L)'
;MATAPVSAAEIDRAKLTAVGLPVLAIVALPLAGLALISWRIAILAALFAAAGAASTALLNFWHPMPGNRRGMLRRHSQSKLIALVEHAIAISWAMAIVLTVAQSLVALLPMAIVAAILAVVRRRHRREAVPASAPAPLASAPART
;
A
#
# COMPACT_ATOMS: atom_id res chain seq x y z
N MET A 1 35.74 0.31 2.26
CA MET A 1 34.86 -0.87 2.29
C MET A 1 33.90 -0.77 1.12
N ALA A 2 34.06 -1.59 0.09
CA ALA A 2 33.14 -1.63 -1.04
C ALA A 2 31.93 -2.47 -0.62
N THR A 3 30.83 -1.81 -0.23
CA THR A 3 29.55 -2.49 -0.04
C THR A 3 29.04 -2.91 -1.41
N ALA A 4 28.93 -4.21 -1.64
CA ALA A 4 28.23 -4.73 -2.81
C ALA A 4 26.80 -4.16 -2.85
N PRO A 5 26.25 -3.83 -4.03
CA PRO A 5 24.91 -3.29 -4.13
C PRO A 5 23.91 -4.29 -3.56
N VAL A 6 23.18 -3.89 -2.52
CA VAL A 6 22.08 -4.66 -1.94
C VAL A 6 20.94 -4.71 -2.95
N SER A 7 20.30 -5.88 -3.11
CA SER A 7 19.21 -6.03 -4.06
C SER A 7 17.96 -5.26 -3.61
N ALA A 8 17.15 -4.78 -4.57
CA ALA A 8 15.90 -4.09 -4.27
C ALA A 8 14.94 -4.96 -3.42
N ALA A 9 14.96 -6.28 -3.64
CA ALA A 9 14.14 -7.23 -2.90
C ALA A 9 14.53 -7.32 -1.41
N GLU A 10 15.82 -7.26 -1.09
CA GLU A 10 16.30 -7.25 0.30
C GLU A 10 15.88 -5.95 1.00
N ILE A 11 15.98 -4.82 0.30
CA ILE A 11 15.54 -3.52 0.81
C ILE A 11 14.04 -3.55 1.13
N ASP A 12 13.22 -4.10 0.24
CA ASP A 12 11.76 -4.12 0.44
C ASP A 12 11.34 -5.11 1.54
N ARG A 13 12.01 -6.26 1.68
CA ARG A 13 11.81 -7.16 2.83
C ARG A 13 12.19 -6.48 4.14
N ALA A 14 13.31 -5.76 4.18
CA ALA A 14 13.73 -5.04 5.38
C ALA A 14 12.72 -3.94 5.78
N LYS A 15 12.13 -3.23 4.80
CA LYS A 15 11.03 -2.28 5.08
C LYS A 15 9.79 -3.00 5.63
N LEU A 16 9.41 -4.13 5.05
CA LEU A 16 8.25 -4.90 5.51
C LEU A 16 8.45 -5.46 6.91
N THR A 17 9.64 -5.98 7.25
CA THR A 17 9.90 -6.49 8.60
C THR A 17 9.93 -5.36 9.62
N ALA A 18 10.51 -4.20 9.27
CA ALA A 18 10.56 -3.03 10.13
C ALA A 18 9.18 -2.50 10.52
N VAL A 19 8.21 -2.52 9.59
CA VAL A 19 6.82 -2.08 9.87
C VAL A 19 5.94 -3.22 10.36
N GLY A 20 6.19 -4.45 9.92
CA GLY A 20 5.37 -5.62 10.24
C GLY A 20 5.42 -5.99 11.72
N LEU A 21 6.59 -5.89 12.36
CA LEU A 21 6.75 -6.17 13.79
C LEU A 21 5.89 -5.27 14.70
N PRO A 22 5.96 -3.92 14.60
CA PRO A 22 5.13 -3.07 15.44
C PRO A 22 3.63 -3.22 15.12
N VAL A 23 3.26 -3.41 13.86
CA VAL A 23 1.85 -3.68 13.49
C VAL A 23 1.35 -4.96 14.14
N LEU A 24 2.13 -6.04 14.08
CA LEU A 24 1.79 -7.31 14.71
C LEU A 24 1.65 -7.15 16.23
N ALA A 25 2.57 -6.43 16.88
CA ALA A 25 2.52 -6.18 18.31
C ALA A 25 1.23 -5.44 18.73
N ILE A 26 0.82 -4.42 17.98
CA ILE A 26 -0.41 -3.66 18.25
C ILE A 26 -1.66 -4.52 18.03
N VAL A 27 -1.68 -5.32 16.97
CA VAL A 27 -2.84 -6.14 16.59
C VAL A 27 -2.96 -7.40 17.46
N ALA A 28 -1.87 -7.92 18.01
CA ALA A 28 -1.86 -9.15 18.80
C ALA A 28 -2.77 -9.06 20.05
N LEU A 29 -2.77 -7.92 20.75
CA LEU A 29 -3.56 -7.75 21.97
C LEU A 29 -5.08 -7.86 21.74
N PRO A 30 -5.71 -7.09 20.82
CA PRO A 30 -7.15 -7.26 20.55
C PRO A 30 -7.48 -8.64 19.96
N LEU A 31 -6.58 -9.25 19.17
CA LEU A 31 -6.79 -10.61 18.68
C LEU A 31 -6.76 -11.66 19.79
N ALA A 32 -5.85 -11.53 20.76
CA ALA A 32 -5.82 -12.40 21.93
C ALA A 32 -7.12 -12.28 22.74
N GLY A 33 -7.60 -11.05 22.97
CA GLY A 33 -8.89 -10.81 23.61
C GLY A 33 -10.07 -11.45 22.85
N LEU A 34 -10.11 -11.30 21.52
CA LEU A 34 -11.12 -11.94 20.68
C LEU A 34 -11.04 -13.47 20.71
N ALA A 35 -9.83 -14.05 20.75
CA ALA A 35 -9.64 -15.49 20.76
C ALA A 35 -10.20 -16.16 22.02
N LEU A 36 -10.17 -15.46 23.16
CA LEU A 36 -10.79 -15.91 24.41
C LEU A 36 -12.33 -15.92 24.35
N ILE A 37 -12.93 -15.09 23.50
CA ILE A 37 -14.39 -14.98 23.34
C ILE A 37 -14.89 -15.91 22.23
N SER A 38 -14.25 -15.87 21.07
CA SER A 38 -14.60 -16.67 19.90
C SER A 38 -13.42 -16.77 18.94
N TRP A 39 -12.84 -17.97 18.85
CA TRP A 39 -11.73 -18.25 17.94
C TRP A 39 -12.08 -17.94 16.47
N ARG A 40 -13.34 -18.14 16.06
CA ARG A 40 -13.82 -17.84 14.70
C ARG A 40 -13.75 -16.34 14.40
N ILE A 41 -14.21 -15.50 15.33
CA ILE A 41 -14.17 -14.04 15.18
C ILE A 41 -12.71 -13.55 15.20
N ALA A 42 -11.87 -14.13 16.05
CA ALA A 42 -10.44 -13.81 16.09
C ALA A 42 -9.73 -14.11 14.76
N ILE A 43 -10.01 -15.27 14.13
CA ILE A 43 -9.45 -15.59 12.81
C ILE A 43 -9.94 -14.62 11.74
N LEU A 44 -11.24 -14.31 11.71
CA LEU A 44 -11.76 -13.32 10.77
C LEU A 44 -11.11 -11.95 10.99
N ALA A 45 -10.95 -11.51 12.24
CA ALA A 45 -10.27 -10.27 12.56
C ALA A 45 -8.81 -10.26 12.11
N ALA A 46 -8.09 -11.36 12.31
CA ALA A 46 -6.71 -11.49 11.85
C ALA A 46 -6.61 -11.40 10.33
N LEU A 47 -7.51 -12.07 9.59
CA LEU A 47 -7.52 -12.04 8.13
C LEU A 47 -7.80 -10.63 7.58
N PHE A 48 -8.79 -9.93 8.13
CA PHE A 48 -9.13 -8.58 7.70
C PHE A 48 -8.06 -7.56 8.09
N ALA A 49 -7.46 -7.70 9.27
CA ALA A 49 -6.32 -6.87 9.68
C ALA A 49 -5.12 -7.08 8.77
N ALA A 50 -4.79 -8.33 8.44
CA ALA A 50 -3.72 -8.66 7.50
C ALA A 50 -4.00 -8.11 6.10
N ALA A 51 -5.23 -8.23 5.61
CA ALA A 51 -5.63 -7.67 4.31
C ALA A 51 -5.54 -6.14 4.28
N GLY A 52 -5.95 -5.47 5.38
CA GLY A 52 -5.79 -4.03 5.57
C GLY A 52 -4.33 -3.60 5.54
N ALA A 53 -3.48 -4.24 6.33
CA ALA A 53 -2.04 -3.98 6.38
C ALA A 53 -1.35 -4.23 5.02
N ALA A 54 -1.72 -5.31 4.33
CA ALA A 54 -1.19 -5.60 2.99
C ALA A 54 -1.61 -4.53 1.98
N SER A 55 -2.87 -4.07 2.05
CA SER A 55 -3.40 -3.02 1.16
C SER A 55 -2.65 -1.70 1.33
N THR A 56 -2.39 -1.28 2.57
CA THR A 56 -1.62 -0.06 2.86
C THR A 56 -0.14 -0.20 2.50
N ALA A 57 0.46 -1.38 2.70
CA ALA A 57 1.83 -1.66 2.27
C ALA A 57 1.98 -1.57 0.74
N LEU A 58 1.05 -2.17 -0.02
CA LEU A 58 1.01 -2.09 -1.48
C LEU A 58 0.90 -0.64 -1.97
N LEU A 59 0.02 0.15 -1.34
CA LEU A 59 -0.14 1.57 -1.66
C LEU A 59 1.17 2.35 -1.46
N ASN A 60 1.86 2.12 -0.34
CA ASN A 60 3.14 2.75 -0.04
C ASN A 60 4.26 2.31 -0.98
N PHE A 61 4.24 1.05 -1.46
CA PHE A 61 5.21 0.58 -2.46
C PHE A 61 5.00 1.20 -3.84
N TRP A 62 3.75 1.45 -4.26
CA TRP A 62 3.47 2.11 -5.54
C TRP A 62 3.68 3.62 -5.51
N HIS A 63 3.64 4.25 -4.34
CA HIS A 63 3.90 5.67 -4.16
C HIS A 63 4.98 5.93 -3.10
N PRO A 64 6.25 5.53 -3.37
CA PRO A 64 7.33 5.77 -2.43
C PRO A 64 7.56 7.27 -2.25
N MET A 65 7.77 7.69 -1.00
CA MET A 65 8.01 9.08 -0.68
C MET A 65 9.37 9.52 -1.27
N PRO A 66 9.43 10.53 -2.16
CA PRO A 66 10.67 10.91 -2.81
C PRO A 66 11.64 11.55 -1.81
N GLY A 67 12.87 11.02 -1.73
CA GLY A 67 13.90 11.46 -0.78
C GLY A 67 14.63 12.77 -1.13
N ASN A 68 14.27 13.43 -2.24
CA ASN A 68 14.99 14.63 -2.70
C ASN A 68 14.41 15.93 -2.12
N ARG A 69 15.26 16.72 -1.44
CA ARG A 69 14.87 17.95 -0.72
C ARG A 69 14.24 19.04 -1.62
N ARG A 70 14.53 19.03 -2.92
CA ARG A 70 14.03 20.02 -3.91
C ARG A 70 12.51 19.93 -4.18
N GLY A 71 11.84 18.84 -3.80
CA GLY A 71 10.40 18.63 -4.03
C GLY A 71 9.48 18.95 -2.84
N MET A 72 9.99 19.56 -1.76
CA MET A 72 9.28 19.71 -0.47
C MET A 72 7.92 20.41 -0.56
N LEU A 73 7.70 21.35 -1.48
CA LEU A 73 6.42 22.04 -1.61
C LEU A 73 5.34 21.18 -2.28
N ARG A 74 5.69 20.41 -3.32
CA ARG A 74 4.77 19.42 -3.96
C ARG A 74 4.52 18.20 -3.07
N ARG A 75 5.40 17.91 -2.10
CA ARG A 75 5.25 16.86 -1.06
C ARG A 75 3.99 17.05 -0.22
N HIS A 76 3.61 18.28 0.15
CA HIS A 76 2.53 18.47 1.12
C HIS A 76 1.15 18.10 0.59
N SER A 77 0.83 18.37 -0.68
CA SER A 77 -0.48 17.98 -1.24
C SER A 77 -0.53 16.50 -1.61
N GLN A 78 0.56 15.95 -2.17
CA GLN A 78 0.64 14.53 -2.53
C GLN A 78 0.56 13.63 -1.29
N SER A 79 1.23 14.01 -0.20
CA SER A 79 1.16 13.28 1.08
C SER A 79 -0.26 13.27 1.66
N LYS A 80 -1.02 14.36 1.51
CA LYS A 80 -2.39 14.45 2.03
C LYS A 80 -3.36 13.56 1.27
N LEU A 81 -3.27 13.51 -0.06
CA LEU A 81 -4.13 12.65 -0.87
C LEU A 81 -3.88 11.17 -0.57
N ILE A 82 -2.61 10.75 -0.50
CA ILE A 82 -2.27 9.36 -0.18
C ILE A 82 -2.74 8.99 1.23
N ALA A 83 -2.53 9.87 2.22
CA ALA A 83 -3.04 9.66 3.57
C ALA A 83 -4.58 9.50 3.61
N LEU A 84 -5.32 10.26 2.80
CA LEU A 84 -6.77 10.12 2.69
C LEU A 84 -7.17 8.77 2.08
N VAL A 85 -6.43 8.31 1.06
CA VAL A 85 -6.66 6.98 0.45
C VAL A 85 -6.35 5.85 1.44
N GLU A 86 -5.28 5.97 2.23
CA GLU A 86 -4.97 5.02 3.31
C GLU A 86 -6.11 4.92 4.33
N HIS A 87 -6.65 6.06 4.76
CA HIS A 87 -7.79 6.10 5.68
C HIS A 87 -9.05 5.47 5.05
N ALA A 88 -9.34 5.77 3.78
CA ALA A 88 -10.48 5.18 3.08
C ALA A 88 -10.37 3.65 2.99
N ILE A 89 -9.17 3.13 2.73
CA ILE A 89 -8.90 1.67 2.75
C ILE A 89 -9.09 1.10 4.15
N ALA A 90 -8.53 1.73 5.19
CA ALA A 90 -8.64 1.27 6.57
C ALA A 90 -10.10 1.23 7.05
N ILE A 91 -10.87 2.29 6.82
CA ILE A 91 -12.30 2.37 7.16
C ILE A 91 -13.09 1.32 6.39
N SER A 92 -12.79 1.11 5.11
CA SER A 92 -13.48 0.10 4.30
C SER A 92 -13.26 -1.31 4.86
N TRP A 93 -12.02 -1.67 5.23
CA TRP A 93 -11.74 -2.96 5.87
C TRP A 93 -12.42 -3.10 7.24
N ALA A 94 -12.45 -2.03 8.04
CA ALA A 94 -13.16 -2.01 9.33
C ALA A 94 -14.67 -2.22 9.15
N MET A 95 -15.28 -1.61 8.13
CA MET A 95 -16.69 -1.84 7.81
C MET A 95 -16.93 -3.26 7.29
N ALA A 96 -16.01 -3.78 6.46
CA ALA A 96 -16.12 -5.10 5.87
C ALA A 96 -16.12 -6.21 6.94
N ILE A 97 -15.27 -6.12 7.97
CA ILE A 97 -15.26 -7.12 9.05
C ILE A 97 -16.56 -7.08 9.85
N VAL A 98 -17.06 -5.88 10.22
CA VAL A 98 -18.31 -5.74 10.97
C VAL A 98 -19.48 -6.37 10.20
N LEU A 99 -19.60 -6.06 8.91
CA LEU A 99 -20.64 -6.63 8.05
C LEU A 99 -20.50 -8.15 7.85
N THR A 100 -19.26 -8.65 7.79
CA THR A 100 -18.98 -10.09 7.67
C THR A 100 -19.39 -10.83 8.94
N VAL A 101 -19.08 -10.27 10.12
CA VAL A 101 -19.52 -10.82 11.40
C VAL A 101 -21.05 -10.81 11.51
N ALA A 102 -21.70 -9.76 10.98
CA ALA A 102 -23.15 -9.67 10.87
C ALA A 102 -23.77 -10.59 9.79
N GLN A 103 -22.96 -11.41 9.11
CA GLN A 103 -23.40 -12.33 8.04
C GLN A 103 -24.14 -11.62 6.89
N SER A 104 -23.83 -10.35 6.66
CA SER A 104 -24.46 -9.56 5.61
C SER A 104 -23.70 -9.69 4.29
N LEU A 105 -24.42 -9.96 3.20
CA LEU A 105 -23.86 -9.95 1.85
C LEU A 105 -23.33 -8.57 1.43
N VAL A 106 -23.78 -7.50 2.11
CA VAL A 106 -23.28 -6.14 1.90
C VAL A 106 -21.81 -6.01 2.28
N ALA A 107 -21.23 -6.95 3.03
CA ALA A 107 -19.80 -7.00 3.34
C ALA A 107 -18.90 -7.02 2.09
N LEU A 108 -19.42 -7.50 0.95
CA LEU A 108 -18.69 -7.49 -0.32
C LEU A 108 -18.47 -6.08 -0.88
N LEU A 109 -19.35 -5.13 -0.56
CA LEU A 109 -19.27 -3.76 -1.05
C LEU A 109 -17.98 -3.04 -0.62
N PRO A 110 -17.62 -2.94 0.68
CA PRO A 110 -16.37 -2.32 1.08
C PRO A 110 -15.13 -3.05 0.57
N MET A 111 -15.17 -4.39 0.43
CA MET A 111 -14.07 -5.14 -0.19
C MET A 111 -13.88 -4.77 -1.65
N ALA A 112 -14.99 -4.65 -2.41
CA ALA A 112 -14.97 -4.22 -3.79
C ALA A 112 -14.46 -2.77 -3.93
N ILE A 113 -14.80 -1.89 -2.99
CA ILE A 113 -14.27 -0.51 -2.94
C ILE A 113 -12.76 -0.53 -2.76
N VAL A 114 -12.21 -1.30 -1.81
CA VAL A 114 -10.75 -1.43 -1.63
C VAL A 114 -10.09 -1.95 -2.90
N ALA A 115 -10.65 -3.01 -3.50
CA ALA A 115 -10.12 -3.58 -4.73
C ALA A 115 -10.11 -2.56 -5.88
N ALA A 116 -11.18 -1.76 -6.01
CA ALA A 116 -11.29 -0.70 -7.01
C ALA A 116 -10.23 0.40 -6.76
N ILE A 117 -10.08 0.86 -5.52
CA ILE A 117 -9.06 1.86 -5.15
C ILE A 117 -7.67 1.36 -5.52
N LEU A 118 -7.30 0.15 -5.08
CA LEU A 118 -5.98 -0.43 -5.36
C LEU A 118 -5.76 -0.62 -6.86
N ALA A 119 -6.78 -1.05 -7.60
CA ALA A 119 -6.69 -1.20 -9.05
C ALA A 119 -6.44 0.15 -9.76
N VAL A 120 -7.13 1.21 -9.35
CA VAL A 120 -6.96 2.56 -9.92
C VAL A 120 -5.56 3.09 -9.62
N VAL A 121 -5.11 2.99 -8.37
CA VAL A 121 -3.77 3.44 -7.95
C VAL A 121 -2.69 2.69 -8.72
N ARG A 122 -2.76 1.35 -8.76
CA ARG A 122 -1.80 0.51 -9.49
C ARG A 122 -1.74 0.85 -10.97
N ARG A 123 -2.90 1.10 -11.61
CA ARG A 123 -2.95 1.51 -13.03
C ARG A 123 -2.26 2.85 -13.26
N ARG A 124 -2.46 3.83 -12.37
CA ARG A 124 -1.80 5.14 -12.45
C ARG A 124 -0.29 5.01 -12.31
N HIS A 125 0.18 4.29 -11.29
CA HIS A 125 1.61 4.04 -11.08
C HIS A 125 2.29 3.38 -12.30
N ARG A 126 1.65 2.37 -12.91
CA ARG A 126 2.16 1.73 -14.14
C ARG A 126 2.27 2.71 -15.31
N ARG A 127 1.28 3.60 -15.48
CA ARG A 127 1.29 4.61 -16.57
C ARG A 127 2.42 5.62 -16.40
N GLU A 128 2.77 5.97 -15.16
CA GLU A 128 3.88 6.89 -14.86
C GLU A 128 5.26 6.23 -15.04
N ALA A 129 5.36 4.90 -14.89
CA ALA A 129 6.62 4.17 -15.10
C ALA A 129 6.99 3.99 -16.58
N VAL A 130 6.01 3.84 -17.48
CA VAL A 130 6.21 3.65 -18.93
C VAL A 130 6.94 4.82 -19.63
N PRO A 131 6.64 6.12 -19.38
CA PRO A 131 7.26 7.22 -20.12
C PRO A 131 8.76 7.45 -19.86
N ALA A 132 9.33 6.95 -18.76
CA ALA A 132 10.75 7.16 -18.44
C ALA A 132 11.71 6.23 -19.21
N SER A 133 11.19 5.20 -19.89
CA SER A 133 11.98 4.17 -20.57
C SER A 133 11.96 4.25 -22.10
N ALA A 134 11.21 5.19 -22.67
CA ALA A 134 11.20 5.41 -24.11
C ALA A 134 12.54 6.05 -24.53
N PRO A 135 13.33 5.43 -25.43
CA PRO A 135 14.55 6.06 -25.94
C PRO A 135 14.17 7.38 -26.62
N ALA A 136 14.87 8.46 -26.25
CA ALA A 136 14.71 9.75 -26.91
C ALA A 136 14.86 9.54 -28.43
N PRO A 137 13.93 10.03 -29.26
CA PRO A 137 14.11 9.97 -30.70
C PRO A 137 15.43 10.68 -31.01
N LEU A 138 16.37 9.95 -31.62
CA LEU A 138 17.63 10.49 -32.11
C LEU A 138 17.28 11.64 -33.05
N ALA A 139 17.40 12.87 -32.55
CA ALA A 139 17.23 14.06 -33.35
C ALA A 139 18.25 13.97 -34.50
N SER A 140 17.75 13.79 -35.71
CA SER A 140 18.54 13.78 -36.94
C SER A 140 19.40 15.04 -36.98
N ALA A 141 20.72 14.85 -36.99
CA ALA A 141 21.69 15.93 -37.12
C ALA A 141 21.43 16.70 -38.43
N PRO A 142 21.43 18.05 -38.43
CA PRO A 142 21.30 18.81 -39.66
C PRO A 142 22.53 18.58 -40.53
N ALA A 143 22.29 18.19 -41.79
CA ALA A 143 23.31 18.12 -42.83
C ALA A 143 23.98 19.49 -42.97
N ARG A 144 25.28 19.56 -42.69
CA ARG A 144 26.11 20.72 -43.02
C ARG A 144 26.33 20.71 -44.54
N THR A 145 25.76 21.70 -45.22
CA THR A 145 26.17 22.14 -46.56
C THR A 145 27.22 23.21 -46.45
#